data_AF-A0A6V7J5R7-F1
#
_entry.id   AF-A0A6V7J5R7-F1
#
_cell.length_a   1.000
_cell.length_b   1.000
_cell.length_c   1.000
_cell.angle_alpha   90.00
_cell.angle_beta   90.00
_cell.angle_gamma   90.00
#
_symmetry.space_group_name_H-M   'P 1'
#
loop_
_entity.id
_entity.type
_entity.pdbx_description
1 polymer ?
#
loop_
_entity_poly.entity_id
_entity_poly.type
_entity_poly.pdbx_seq_one_letter_code
_entity_poly.pdbx_strand_id
1 'polypeptide(L)'
;SLKAAQISLWISWPLLTALSIITCFSGLAIYSKYHNCDPILNNKITQPDMLMPYYVMDTMSNYPGLPGLFIAGIFSAGLSTISAALNSLSAMTLEDYIKPLYFKLTGDEVDPKKSLVWSKIFAFLLGLAAIAVAFLAQYLGGLLQASLTIFGVVGGPLLGLFTLGMLCRCANQRGAITGVTVALAFLLWIAFGLPRPKPKQLETTIAGCGDFEAALEETMLAIAQPIDINQNITIPSDFEVEEEFYYLYKISYL
;
A
#
# COMPACT_ATOMS: atom_id res chain seq x y z
N SER A 1 -18.64 -27.24 4.78
CA SER A 1 -18.29 -28.22 5.83
C SER A 1 -17.15 -27.66 6.66
N LEU A 2 -17.18 -27.81 8.00
CA LEU A 2 -16.13 -27.31 8.90
C LEU A 2 -14.73 -27.82 8.50
N LYS A 3 -14.64 -29.10 8.10
CA LYS A 3 -13.38 -29.71 7.64
C LYS A 3 -12.83 -29.01 6.40
N ALA A 4 -13.68 -28.64 5.44
CA ALA A 4 -13.24 -27.94 4.24
C ALA A 4 -12.67 -26.55 4.58
N ALA A 5 -13.32 -25.80 5.47
CA ALA A 5 -12.82 -24.50 5.93
C ALA A 5 -11.48 -24.61 6.66
N GLN A 6 -11.31 -25.62 7.52
CA GLN A 6 -10.05 -25.89 8.20
C GLN A 6 -8.92 -26.25 7.21
N ILE A 7 -9.23 -27.08 6.21
CA ILE A 7 -8.26 -27.43 5.15
C ILE A 7 -7.86 -26.18 4.36
N SER A 8 -8.81 -25.32 3.99
CA SER A 8 -8.51 -24.06 3.30
C SER A 8 -7.56 -23.16 4.12
N LEU A 9 -7.78 -23.05 5.43
CA LEU A 9 -6.88 -22.30 6.32
C LEU A 9 -5.48 -22.91 6.38
N TRP A 10 -5.38 -24.23 6.56
CA TRP A 10 -4.10 -24.95 6.62
C TRP A 10 -3.32 -24.90 5.30
N ILE A 11 -3.98 -24.83 4.16
CA ILE A 11 -3.34 -24.64 2.85
C ILE A 11 -2.91 -23.18 2.66
N SER A 12 -3.71 -22.22 3.13
CA SER A 12 -3.40 -20.80 2.96
C SER A 12 -2.15 -20.36 3.72
N TRP A 13 -1.88 -20.94 4.88
CA TRP A 13 -0.72 -20.61 5.71
C TRP A 13 0.65 -20.82 5.04
N PRO A 14 1.01 -22.03 4.55
CA PRO A 14 2.28 -22.25 3.86
C PRO A 14 2.37 -21.46 2.55
N LEU A 15 1.24 -21.24 1.87
CA LEU A 15 1.22 -20.45 0.64
C LEU A 15 1.59 -18.98 0.91
N LEU A 16 0.98 -18.34 1.92
CA LEU A 16 1.26 -16.95 2.27
C LEU A 16 2.69 -16.76 2.80
N THR A 17 3.20 -17.72 3.57
CA THR A 17 4.59 -17.67 4.06
C THR A 17 5.60 -17.81 2.92
N ALA A 18 5.38 -18.74 1.98
CA ALA A 18 6.22 -18.87 0.79
C ALA A 18 6.22 -17.58 -0.07
N LEU A 19 5.04 -16.99 -0.31
CA LEU A 19 4.92 -15.73 -1.04
C LEU A 19 5.67 -14.58 -0.37
N SER A 20 5.62 -14.52 0.97
CA SER A 20 6.34 -13.51 1.76
C SER A 20 7.85 -13.67 1.61
N ILE A 21 8.38 -14.90 1.71
CA ILE A 21 9.81 -15.19 1.54
C ILE A 21 10.30 -14.79 0.14
N ILE A 22 9.54 -15.14 -0.90
CA ILE A 22 9.87 -14.79 -2.29
C ILE A 22 9.87 -13.27 -2.50
N THR A 23 8.90 -12.57 -1.91
CA THR A 23 8.81 -11.11 -2.01
C THR A 23 10.02 -10.45 -1.32
N CYS A 24 10.37 -10.89 -0.11
CA CYS A 24 11.57 -10.40 0.58
C CYS A 24 12.85 -10.67 -0.23
N PHE A 25 12.99 -11.87 -0.79
CA PHE A 25 14.12 -12.22 -1.64
C PHE A 25 14.20 -11.34 -2.89
N SER A 26 13.06 -11.03 -3.54
CA SER A 26 13.05 -10.10 -4.68
C SER A 26 13.49 -8.68 -4.29
N GLY A 27 13.11 -8.19 -3.10
CA GLY A 27 13.58 -6.90 -2.59
C GLY A 27 15.09 -6.86 -2.38
N LEU A 28 15.66 -7.94 -1.81
CA LEU A 28 17.11 -8.09 -1.66
C LEU A 28 17.85 -8.16 -2.99
N ALA A 29 17.28 -8.85 -4.00
CA ALA A 29 17.86 -8.93 -5.33
C ALA A 29 17.90 -7.55 -6.02
N ILE A 30 16.81 -6.78 -5.92
CA ILE A 30 16.73 -5.40 -6.42
C ILE A 30 17.79 -4.53 -5.73
N TYR A 31 17.89 -4.62 -4.40
CA TYR A 31 18.89 -3.89 -3.63
C TYR A 31 20.32 -4.22 -4.08
N SER A 32 20.65 -5.51 -4.23
CA SER A 32 21.98 -5.93 -4.69
C SER A 32 22.33 -5.40 -6.08
N LYS A 33 21.35 -5.15 -6.95
CA LYS A 33 21.57 -4.62 -8.30
C LYS A 33 21.74 -3.10 -8.30
N TYR A 34 20.94 -2.39 -7.52
CA TYR A 34 20.87 -0.92 -7.53
C TYR A 34 21.59 -0.22 -6.38
N HIS A 35 22.27 -0.95 -5.49
CA HIS A 35 23.05 -0.38 -4.39
C HIS A 35 24.06 0.71 -4.83
N ASN A 36 24.73 0.47 -5.97
CA ASN A 36 25.78 1.36 -6.49
C ASN A 36 25.29 2.33 -7.58
N CYS A 37 24.05 2.16 -8.07
CA CYS A 37 23.46 3.03 -9.08
C CYS A 37 21.94 3.03 -8.88
N ASP A 38 21.47 3.93 -8.01
CA ASP A 38 20.06 4.03 -7.69
C ASP A 38 19.27 4.69 -8.85
N PRO A 39 18.31 3.98 -9.47
CA PRO A 39 17.52 4.52 -10.58
C PRO A 39 16.57 5.65 -10.15
N ILE A 40 16.26 5.78 -8.86
CA ILE A 40 15.44 6.86 -8.32
C ILE A 40 16.27 8.15 -8.22
N LEU A 41 17.50 8.06 -7.69
CA LEU A 41 18.42 9.20 -7.59
C LEU A 41 18.91 9.66 -8.97
N ASN A 42 19.04 8.75 -9.92
CA ASN A 42 19.42 9.04 -11.31
C ASN A 42 18.23 9.48 -12.20
N ASN A 43 17.11 9.92 -11.60
CA ASN A 43 15.90 10.42 -12.29
C ASN A 43 15.29 9.47 -13.35
N LYS A 44 15.62 8.17 -13.34
CA LYS A 44 15.02 7.18 -14.24
C LYS A 44 13.61 6.79 -13.78
N ILE A 45 13.30 6.98 -12.50
CA ILE A 45 12.02 6.63 -11.88
C ILE A 45 11.61 7.73 -10.88
N THR A 46 10.34 8.16 -10.92
CA THR A 46 9.81 9.19 -10.02
C THR A 46 9.31 8.65 -8.68
N GLN A 47 8.83 7.40 -8.63
CA GLN A 47 8.19 6.82 -7.45
C GLN A 47 8.78 5.45 -7.08
N PRO A 48 8.96 5.15 -5.78
CA PRO A 48 9.52 3.88 -5.32
C PRO A 48 8.66 2.66 -5.71
N ASP A 49 7.35 2.84 -5.87
CA ASP A 49 6.42 1.77 -6.24
C ASP A 49 6.66 1.21 -7.67
N MET A 50 7.38 1.95 -8.51
CA MET A 50 7.72 1.54 -9.89
C MET A 50 9.03 0.76 -9.99
N LEU A 51 9.76 0.61 -8.88
CA LEU A 51 11.10 0.00 -8.86
C LEU A 51 11.10 -1.46 -9.31
N MET A 52 10.12 -2.24 -8.86
CA MET A 52 10.05 -3.67 -9.19
C MET A 52 9.70 -3.94 -10.67
N PRO A 53 8.69 -3.28 -11.27
CA PRO A 53 8.48 -3.33 -12.72
C PRO A 53 9.71 -2.89 -13.53
N TYR A 54 10.39 -1.82 -13.10
CA TYR A 54 11.60 -1.33 -13.76
C TYR A 54 12.72 -2.38 -13.74
N TYR A 55 12.97 -3.01 -12.59
CA TYR A 55 13.97 -4.06 -12.44
C TYR A 55 13.76 -5.23 -13.40
N VAL A 56 12.52 -5.68 -13.58
CA VAL A 56 12.19 -6.78 -14.50
C VAL A 56 12.40 -6.35 -15.95
N MET A 57 11.97 -5.15 -16.32
CA MET A 57 12.19 -4.62 -17.67
C MET A 57 13.67 -4.49 -18.00
N ASP A 58 14.48 -4.00 -17.06
CA ASP A 58 15.93 -3.82 -17.20
C ASP A 58 16.67 -5.17 -17.32
N THR A 59 16.47 -6.05 -16.33
CA THR A 59 17.21 -7.31 -16.22
C THR A 59 16.77 -8.38 -17.21
N MET A 60 15.47 -8.45 -17.53
CA MET A 60 14.88 -9.49 -18.39
C MET A 60 14.60 -9.01 -19.82
N SER A 61 15.09 -7.83 -20.21
CA SER A 61 14.99 -7.27 -21.56
C SER A 61 15.47 -8.23 -22.66
N ASN A 62 16.46 -9.07 -22.36
CA ASN A 62 17.02 -10.06 -23.28
C ASN A 62 16.04 -11.19 -23.66
N TYR A 63 14.98 -11.42 -22.88
CA TYR A 63 14.00 -12.48 -23.11
C TYR A 63 12.65 -11.88 -23.52
N PRO A 64 12.36 -11.78 -24.83
CA PRO A 64 11.13 -11.16 -25.30
C PRO A 64 9.90 -11.92 -24.77
N GLY A 65 8.92 -11.19 -24.27
CA GLY A 65 7.66 -11.72 -23.72
C GLY A 65 7.66 -11.96 -22.21
N LEU A 66 8.82 -12.17 -21.58
CA LEU A 66 8.90 -12.41 -20.13
C LEU A 66 8.50 -11.18 -19.29
N PRO A 67 8.94 -9.95 -19.62
CA PRO A 67 8.45 -8.76 -18.91
C PRO A 67 6.94 -8.53 -19.12
N GLY A 68 6.42 -8.85 -20.31
CA GLY A 68 4.98 -8.78 -20.60
C GLY A 68 4.17 -9.76 -19.74
N LEU A 69 4.65 -11.00 -19.58
CA LEU A 69 4.04 -12.00 -18.71
C LEU A 69 4.05 -11.55 -17.24
N PHE A 70 5.14 -10.93 -16.78
CA PHE A 70 5.25 -10.39 -15.43
C PHE A 70 4.21 -9.31 -15.15
N ILE A 71 4.10 -8.31 -16.04
CA ILE A 71 3.12 -7.23 -15.92
C ILE A 71 1.68 -7.78 -15.99
N ALA A 72 1.41 -8.73 -16.89
CA ALA A 72 0.11 -9.40 -16.96
C ALA A 72 -0.23 -10.15 -15.66
N GLY A 73 0.74 -10.78 -15.03
CA GLY A 73 0.60 -11.43 -13.72
C GLY A 73 0.21 -10.46 -12.61
N ILE A 74 0.87 -9.29 -12.53
CA ILE A 74 0.56 -8.24 -11.55
C ILE A 74 -0.89 -7.75 -11.73
N PHE A 75 -1.29 -7.43 -12.96
CA PHE A 75 -2.66 -6.98 -13.23
C PHE A 75 -3.69 -8.06 -12.89
N SER A 76 -3.43 -9.32 -13.25
CA SER A 76 -4.31 -10.45 -12.92
C SER A 76 -4.47 -10.62 -11.41
N ALA A 77 -3.36 -10.58 -10.65
CA ALA A 77 -3.38 -10.67 -9.19
C ALA A 77 -4.17 -9.51 -8.55
N GLY A 78 -3.89 -8.27 -8.97
CA GLY A 78 -4.59 -7.08 -8.47
C GLY A 78 -6.09 -7.10 -8.78
N LEU A 79 -6.48 -7.45 -10.01
CA LEU A 79 -7.88 -7.56 -10.43
C LEU A 79 -8.62 -8.66 -9.66
N SER A 80 -7.97 -9.79 -9.37
CA SER A 80 -8.54 -10.87 -8.56
C SER A 80 -8.87 -10.39 -7.15
N THR A 81 -7.94 -9.70 -6.48
CA THR A 81 -8.16 -9.15 -5.14
C THR A 81 -9.24 -8.07 -5.13
N ILE A 82 -9.23 -7.15 -6.09
CA ILE A 82 -10.25 -6.10 -6.21
C ILE A 82 -11.64 -6.71 -6.45
N SER A 83 -11.74 -7.72 -7.32
CA SER A 83 -13.00 -8.42 -7.59
C SER A 83 -13.55 -9.10 -6.34
N ALA A 84 -12.71 -9.81 -5.59
CA ALA A 84 -13.09 -10.43 -4.34
C ALA A 84 -13.56 -9.39 -3.30
N ALA A 85 -12.83 -8.27 -3.16
CA ALA A 85 -13.16 -7.20 -2.23
C ALA A 85 -14.50 -6.51 -2.58
N LEU A 86 -14.71 -6.15 -3.85
CA LEU A 86 -15.95 -5.50 -4.31
C LEU A 86 -17.16 -6.44 -4.17
N ASN A 87 -16.99 -7.73 -4.46
CA ASN A 87 -18.06 -8.72 -4.31
C ASN A 87 -18.44 -8.90 -2.84
N SER A 88 -17.46 -9.04 -1.95
CA SER A 88 -17.70 -9.12 -0.50
C SER A 88 -18.34 -7.84 0.05
N LEU A 89 -17.85 -6.66 -0.35
CA LEU A 89 -18.38 -5.39 0.14
C LEU A 89 -19.81 -5.12 -0.37
N SER A 90 -20.12 -5.52 -1.60
CA SER A 90 -21.49 -5.49 -2.13
C SER A 90 -22.42 -6.41 -1.33
N ALA A 91 -21.97 -7.62 -1.02
CA ALA A 91 -22.73 -8.57 -0.19
C ALA A 91 -22.94 -8.02 1.23
N MET A 92 -21.91 -7.47 1.87
CA MET A 92 -22.02 -6.84 3.20
C MET A 92 -22.99 -5.64 3.16
N THR A 93 -22.91 -4.79 2.13
CA THR A 93 -23.83 -3.64 1.99
C THR A 93 -25.29 -4.10 1.90
N LEU A 94 -25.53 -5.18 1.15
CA LEU A 94 -26.87 -5.73 0.96
C LEU A 94 -27.43 -6.37 2.24
N GLU A 95 -26.64 -7.22 2.90
CA GLU A 95 -27.04 -7.97 4.10
C GLU A 95 -27.12 -7.07 5.34
N ASP A 96 -26.15 -6.17 5.53
CA ASP A 96 -26.04 -5.37 6.76
C ASP A 96 -26.88 -4.08 6.74
N TYR A 97 -27.08 -3.48 5.56
CA TYR A 97 -27.80 -2.19 5.45
C TYR A 97 -29.15 -2.33 4.74
N ILE A 98 -29.19 -2.94 3.55
CA ILE A 98 -30.38 -2.90 2.70
C ILE A 98 -31.50 -3.80 3.22
N LYS A 99 -31.22 -5.07 3.52
CA LYS A 99 -32.26 -5.98 4.02
C LYS A 99 -32.88 -5.50 5.34
N PRO A 100 -32.12 -5.06 6.35
CA PRO A 100 -32.70 -4.55 7.60
C PRO A 100 -33.50 -3.26 7.40
N LEU A 101 -33.04 -2.36 6.52
CA LEU A 101 -33.74 -1.13 6.20
C LEU A 101 -35.05 -1.38 5.44
N TYR A 102 -35.03 -2.28 4.46
CA TYR A 102 -36.21 -2.65 3.69
C TYR A 102 -37.27 -3.35 4.57
N PHE A 103 -36.83 -4.26 5.43
CA PHE A 103 -37.71 -4.92 6.40
C PHE A 103 -38.37 -3.90 7.34
N LYS A 104 -37.62 -2.90 7.83
CA LYS A 104 -38.19 -1.81 8.64
C LYS A 104 -39.18 -0.93 7.89
N LEU A 105 -38.97 -0.69 6.60
CA LEU A 105 -39.82 0.22 5.81
C LEU A 105 -41.09 -0.46 5.27
N THR A 106 -40.96 -1.71 4.83
CA THR A 106 -42.01 -2.40 4.07
C THR A 106 -42.66 -3.52 4.88
N GLY A 107 -42.01 -4.03 5.93
CA GLY A 107 -42.49 -5.19 6.70
C GLY A 107 -42.28 -6.55 6.02
N ASP A 108 -41.97 -6.55 4.73
CA ASP A 108 -41.74 -7.75 3.92
C ASP A 108 -40.26 -8.03 3.67
N GLU A 109 -39.94 -9.30 3.39
CA GLU A 109 -38.61 -9.70 2.95
C GLU A 109 -38.34 -9.24 1.51
N VAL A 110 -37.08 -8.88 1.22
CA VAL A 110 -36.66 -8.49 -0.13
C VAL A 110 -36.72 -9.72 -1.04
N ASP A 111 -37.47 -9.61 -2.14
CA ASP A 111 -37.49 -10.65 -3.19
C ASP A 111 -36.04 -10.98 -3.65
N PRO A 112 -35.64 -12.27 -3.66
CA PRO A 112 -34.28 -12.68 -4.04
C PRO A 112 -33.85 -12.15 -5.42
N LYS A 113 -34.79 -11.96 -6.36
CA LYS A 113 -34.47 -11.38 -7.68
C LYS A 113 -34.07 -9.91 -7.59
N LYS A 114 -34.76 -9.13 -6.74
CA LYS A 114 -34.44 -7.72 -6.50
C LYS A 114 -33.13 -7.57 -5.72
N SER A 115 -32.90 -8.43 -4.74
CA SER A 115 -31.66 -8.47 -3.95
C SER A 115 -30.42 -8.62 -4.85
N LEU A 116 -30.51 -9.47 -5.89
CA LEU A 116 -29.42 -9.69 -6.83
C LEU A 116 -29.12 -8.45 -7.70
N VAL A 117 -30.16 -7.74 -8.14
CA VAL A 117 -30.01 -6.50 -8.92
C VAL A 117 -29.38 -5.40 -8.06
N TRP A 118 -29.83 -5.25 -6.81
CA TRP A 118 -29.24 -4.30 -5.86
C TRP A 118 -27.76 -4.59 -5.61
N SER A 119 -27.40 -5.85 -5.38
CA SER A 119 -25.99 -6.23 -5.20
C SER A 119 -25.13 -5.88 -6.43
N LYS A 120 -25.63 -6.09 -7.66
CA LYS A 120 -24.91 -5.68 -8.87
C LYS A 120 -24.73 -4.16 -8.98
N ILE A 121 -25.76 -3.39 -8.62
CA ILE A 121 -25.69 -1.92 -8.60
C ILE A 121 -24.66 -1.44 -7.57
N PHE A 122 -24.67 -1.99 -6.36
CA PHE A 122 -23.68 -1.63 -5.34
C PHE A 122 -22.26 -2.02 -5.73
N ALA A 123 -22.06 -3.20 -6.33
CA ALA A 123 -20.75 -3.59 -6.83
C ALA A 123 -20.23 -2.60 -7.88
N PHE A 124 -21.11 -2.12 -8.78
CA PHE A 124 -20.76 -1.09 -9.76
C PHE A 124 -20.42 0.26 -9.12
N LEU A 125 -21.22 0.74 -8.17
CA LEU A 125 -20.98 2.01 -7.46
C LEU A 125 -19.69 1.98 -6.63
N LEU A 126 -19.44 0.87 -5.94
CA LEU A 126 -18.20 0.66 -5.18
C LEU A 126 -16.98 0.58 -6.11
N GLY A 127 -17.13 -0.01 -7.30
CA GLY A 127 -16.09 0.01 -8.34
C GLY A 127 -15.77 1.44 -8.80
N LEU A 128 -16.79 2.27 -9.03
CA LEU A 128 -16.60 3.68 -9.38
C LEU A 128 -15.91 4.46 -8.26
N ALA A 129 -16.30 4.22 -7.01
CA ALA A 129 -15.64 4.81 -5.84
C ALA A 129 -14.17 4.38 -5.72
N ALA A 130 -13.86 3.11 -6.01
CA ALA A 130 -12.48 2.61 -6.01
C ALA A 130 -11.61 3.32 -7.07
N ILE A 131 -12.16 3.59 -8.26
CA ILE A 131 -11.48 4.39 -9.29
C ILE A 131 -11.21 5.82 -8.80
N ALA A 132 -12.18 6.46 -8.13
CA ALA A 132 -11.99 7.79 -7.57
C ALA A 132 -10.86 7.82 -6.51
N VAL A 133 -10.80 6.81 -5.64
CA VAL A 133 -9.71 6.66 -4.66
C VAL A 133 -8.37 6.40 -5.34
N ALA A 134 -8.34 5.67 -6.45
CA ALA A 134 -7.11 5.44 -7.23
C ALA A 134 -6.52 6.75 -7.78
N PHE A 135 -7.34 7.69 -8.23
CA PHE A 135 -6.86 9.02 -8.63
C PHE A 135 -6.34 9.83 -7.44
N LEU A 136 -6.88 9.62 -6.25
CA LEU A 136 -6.39 10.27 -5.04
C LEU A 136 -5.05 9.68 -4.58
N ALA A 137 -4.78 8.41 -4.94
CA ALA A 137 -3.58 7.68 -4.55
C ALA A 137 -2.27 8.38 -4.95
N GLN A 138 -2.27 9.12 -6.07
CA GLN A 138 -1.09 9.82 -6.57
C GLN A 138 -0.59 10.93 -5.63
N TYR A 139 -1.45 11.45 -4.75
CA TYR A 139 -1.09 12.48 -3.77
C TYR A 139 -0.53 11.91 -2.47
N LEU A 140 -0.53 10.58 -2.29
CA LEU A 140 0.08 9.95 -1.14
C LEU A 140 1.57 9.73 -1.42
N GLY A 141 2.45 10.34 -0.60
CA GLY A 141 3.92 10.25 -0.70
C GLY A 141 4.52 8.86 -0.38
N GLY A 142 3.73 7.79 -0.47
CA GLY A 142 4.11 6.40 -0.21
C GLY A 142 2.89 5.50 -0.13
N LEU A 143 2.55 4.80 -1.22
CA LEU A 143 1.32 4.02 -1.33
C LEU A 143 1.31 2.81 -0.39
N LEU A 144 2.44 2.09 -0.31
CA LEU A 144 2.60 0.96 0.60
C LEU A 144 2.41 1.37 2.06
N GLN A 145 3.10 2.43 2.49
CA GLN A 145 3.02 2.92 3.87
C GLN A 145 1.61 3.38 4.22
N ALA A 146 0.95 4.11 3.31
CA ALA A 146 -0.43 4.53 3.52
C ALA A 146 -1.39 3.34 3.65
N SER A 147 -1.23 2.33 2.80
CA SER A 147 -2.06 1.12 2.83
C SER A 147 -1.88 0.36 4.15
N LEU A 148 -0.63 0.10 4.57
CA LEU A 148 -0.34 -0.56 5.84
C LEU A 148 -0.89 0.22 7.04
N THR A 149 -0.79 1.55 7.00
CA THR A 149 -1.34 2.41 8.06
C THR A 149 -2.86 2.25 8.15
N ILE A 150 -3.59 2.27 7.02
CA ILE A 150 -5.05 2.09 7.01
C ILE A 150 -5.42 0.69 7.53
N PHE A 151 -4.72 -0.36 7.08
CA PHE A 151 -4.92 -1.72 7.57
C PHE A 151 -4.70 -1.83 9.08
N GLY A 152 -3.68 -1.17 9.64
CA GLY A 152 -3.42 -1.15 11.08
C GLY A 152 -4.51 -0.42 11.86
N VAL A 153 -4.88 0.80 11.42
CA VAL A 153 -5.87 1.66 12.10
C VAL A 153 -7.25 1.01 12.16
N VAL A 154 -7.67 0.33 11.10
CA VAL A 154 -8.98 -0.33 11.03
C VAL A 154 -8.91 -1.77 11.58
N GLY A 155 -7.85 -2.50 11.23
CA GLY A 155 -7.67 -3.90 11.61
C GLY A 155 -7.44 -4.11 13.10
N GLY A 156 -6.69 -3.23 13.76
CA GLY A 156 -6.40 -3.33 15.20
C GLY A 156 -7.66 -3.34 16.08
N PRO A 157 -8.55 -2.33 15.99
CA PRO A 157 -9.80 -2.30 16.76
C PRO A 157 -10.75 -3.46 16.43
N LEU A 158 -10.83 -3.88 15.15
CA LEU A 158 -11.65 -5.02 14.75
C LEU A 158 -11.14 -6.33 15.35
N LEU A 159 -9.82 -6.57 15.28
CA LEU A 159 -9.19 -7.73 15.91
C LEU A 159 -9.44 -7.73 17.42
N GLY A 160 -9.29 -6.57 18.08
CA GLY A 160 -9.59 -6.41 19.50
C GLY A 160 -11.05 -6.72 19.85
N LEU A 161 -12.00 -6.26 19.03
CA LEU A 161 -13.43 -6.52 19.19
C LEU A 161 -13.74 -8.02 19.08
N PHE A 162 -13.25 -8.70 18.04
CA PHE A 162 -13.48 -10.12 17.84
C PHE A 162 -12.83 -10.97 18.93
N THR A 163 -11.59 -10.64 19.32
CA THR A 163 -10.90 -11.33 20.42
C THR A 163 -11.62 -11.13 21.75
N LEU A 164 -12.11 -9.92 22.05
CA LEU A 164 -12.92 -9.66 23.25
C LEU A 164 -14.20 -10.50 23.25
N GLY A 165 -14.90 -10.59 22.11
CA GLY A 165 -16.11 -11.40 21.98
C GLY A 165 -15.86 -12.91 22.10
N MET A 166 -14.70 -13.40 21.67
CA MET A 166 -14.34 -14.83 21.78
C MET A 166 -13.86 -15.22 23.18
N LEU A 167 -13.05 -14.38 23.84
CA LEU A 167 -12.39 -14.72 25.11
C LEU A 167 -13.15 -14.26 26.35
N CYS A 168 -13.90 -13.16 26.29
CA CYS A 168 -14.55 -12.56 27.45
C CYS A 168 -16.07 -12.71 27.39
N ARG A 169 -16.61 -13.65 28.17
CA ARG A 169 -18.07 -13.86 28.31
C ARG A 169 -18.80 -12.71 29.01
N CYS A 170 -18.09 -11.83 29.73
CA CYS A 170 -18.65 -10.69 30.45
C CYS A 170 -18.69 -9.40 29.61
N ALA A 171 -18.39 -9.46 28.31
CA ALA A 171 -18.36 -8.30 27.45
C ALA A 171 -19.78 -7.80 27.13
N ASN A 172 -20.05 -6.52 27.42
CA ASN A 172 -21.33 -5.88 27.14
C ASN A 172 -21.30 -5.12 25.80
N GLN A 173 -22.43 -5.07 25.10
CA GLN A 173 -22.58 -4.37 23.80
C GLN A 173 -22.13 -2.90 23.88
N ARG A 174 -22.52 -2.18 24.94
CA ARG A 174 -22.14 -0.77 25.13
C ARG A 174 -20.62 -0.59 25.30
N GLY A 175 -19.98 -1.50 26.03
CA GLY A 175 -18.52 -1.50 26.22
C GLY A 175 -17.79 -1.81 24.92
N ALA A 176 -18.30 -2.76 24.14
CA ALA A 176 -17.74 -3.12 22.83
C ALA A 176 -17.81 -1.94 21.83
N ILE A 177 -18.96 -1.27 21.72
CA ILE A 177 -19.14 -0.12 20.82
C ILE A 177 -18.22 1.03 21.25
N THR A 178 -18.26 1.41 22.53
CA THR A 178 -17.44 2.53 23.04
C THR A 178 -15.94 2.24 22.92
N GLY A 179 -15.51 1.02 23.22
CA GLY A 179 -14.12 0.61 23.08
C GLY A 179 -13.62 0.70 21.65
N VAL A 180 -14.39 0.20 20.68
CA VAL A 180 -14.03 0.29 19.26
C VAL A 180 -14.01 1.74 18.79
N THR A 181 -15.02 2.55 19.13
CA THR A 181 -15.06 3.96 18.72
C THR A 181 -13.88 4.75 19.29
N VAL A 182 -13.55 4.58 20.57
CA VAL A 182 -12.42 5.26 21.21
C VAL A 182 -11.10 4.80 20.60
N ALA A 183 -10.91 3.49 20.39
CA ALA A 183 -9.70 2.96 19.77
C ALA A 183 -9.52 3.50 18.34
N LEU A 184 -10.59 3.52 17.54
CA LEU A 184 -10.54 3.99 16.16
C LEU A 184 -10.25 5.50 16.09
N ALA A 185 -10.87 6.30 16.96
CA ALA A 185 -10.59 7.74 17.07
C ALA A 185 -9.13 8.01 17.49
N PHE A 186 -8.63 7.27 18.47
CA PHE A 186 -7.25 7.41 18.95
C PHE A 186 -6.22 6.99 17.88
N LEU A 187 -6.46 5.89 17.17
CA LEU A 187 -5.59 5.44 16.08
C LEU A 187 -5.63 6.38 14.87
N LEU A 188 -6.81 6.92 14.53
CA LEU A 188 -6.94 7.95 13.49
C LEU A 188 -6.16 9.21 13.84
N TRP A 189 -6.23 9.66 15.11
CA TRP A 189 -5.41 10.77 15.59
C TRP A 189 -3.93 10.48 15.35
N ILE A 190 -3.43 9.32 15.81
CA ILE A 190 -2.00 8.99 15.66
C ILE A 190 -1.59 8.89 14.19
N ALA A 191 -2.42 8.29 13.34
CA ALA A 191 -2.08 8.02 11.94
C ALA A 191 -2.12 9.25 11.02
N PHE A 192 -2.95 10.25 11.35
CA PHE A 192 -3.17 11.45 10.52
C PHE A 192 -2.82 12.77 11.21
N GLY A 193 -2.55 12.78 12.52
CA GLY A 193 -2.36 13.99 13.32
C GLY A 193 -0.92 14.52 13.40
N LEU A 194 0.08 13.77 12.90
CA LEU A 194 1.50 14.16 12.94
C LEU A 194 2.15 14.02 11.54
N PRO A 195 3.13 14.88 11.20
CA PRO A 195 3.92 14.71 9.99
C PRO A 195 4.61 13.35 10.00
N ARG A 196 4.47 12.61 8.90
CA ARG A 196 5.05 11.26 8.79
C ARG A 196 6.55 11.41 8.54
N PRO A 197 7.43 10.85 9.40
CA PRO A 197 8.83 10.75 9.05
C PRO A 197 8.94 10.00 7.72
N LYS A 198 9.81 10.50 6.84
CA LYS A 198 10.17 9.72 5.65
C LYS A 198 10.77 8.40 6.13
N PRO A 199 10.35 7.24 5.59
CA PRO A 199 10.94 5.98 5.97
C PRO A 199 12.45 6.06 5.76
N LYS A 200 13.24 5.62 6.75
CA LYS A 200 14.71 5.61 6.64
C LYS A 200 15.08 4.71 5.46
N GLN A 201 15.59 5.33 4.40
CA GLN A 201 16.04 4.61 3.21
C GLN A 201 17.39 3.95 3.53
N LEU A 202 17.65 2.79 2.94
CA LEU A 202 18.99 2.21 2.99
C LEU A 202 19.92 3.10 2.18
N GLU A 203 21.16 3.26 2.64
CA GLU A 203 22.17 4.06 1.95
C GLU A 203 22.43 3.46 0.56
N THR A 204 22.02 4.18 -0.48
CA THR A 204 22.32 3.87 -1.87
C THR A 204 23.27 4.93 -2.41
N THR A 205 24.15 4.54 -3.32
CA THR A 205 25.18 5.43 -3.90
C THR A 205 24.98 5.53 -5.41
N ILE A 206 25.34 6.67 -6.00
CA ILE A 206 25.31 6.90 -7.46
C ILE A 206 26.68 6.73 -8.14
N ALA A 207 27.74 6.48 -7.36
CA ALA A 207 29.12 6.40 -7.82
C ALA A 207 29.40 5.29 -8.87
N GLY A 208 28.50 4.31 -9.01
CA GLY A 208 28.57 3.26 -10.02
C GLY A 208 27.61 3.48 -11.20
N CYS A 209 26.81 4.56 -11.23
CA CYS A 209 26.13 4.97 -12.44
C CYS A 209 27.18 5.47 -13.43
N GLY A 210 27.21 4.91 -14.63
CA GLY A 210 28.13 5.34 -15.68
C GLY A 210 27.81 6.75 -16.16
N ASP A 211 28.26 7.77 -15.42
CA ASP A 211 28.08 9.19 -15.73
C ASP A 211 29.11 9.68 -16.76
N PHE A 212 29.43 8.87 -17.77
CA PHE A 212 30.24 9.35 -18.90
C PHE A 212 29.35 9.91 -20.03
N GLU A 213 28.11 9.44 -20.17
CA GLU A 213 27.18 9.94 -21.21
C GLU A 213 26.40 11.20 -20.79
N ALA A 214 25.94 11.29 -19.53
CA ALA A 214 25.23 12.48 -19.04
C ALA A 214 26.17 13.69 -18.85
N ALA A 215 27.40 13.45 -18.40
CA ALA A 215 28.41 14.50 -18.30
C ALA A 215 28.82 15.05 -19.68
N LEU A 216 28.81 14.22 -20.74
CA LEU A 216 29.19 14.68 -22.09
C LEU A 216 28.11 15.60 -22.69
N GLU A 217 26.83 15.34 -22.42
CA GLU A 217 25.72 16.18 -22.89
C GLU A 217 25.67 17.55 -22.17
N GLU A 218 25.92 17.59 -20.86
CA GLU A 218 26.07 18.85 -20.11
C GLU A 218 27.36 19.58 -20.46
N THR A 219 28.48 18.87 -20.67
CA THR A 219 29.76 19.50 -21.03
C THR A 219 29.68 20.14 -22.41
N MET A 220 29.05 19.49 -23.40
CA MET A 220 28.88 20.04 -24.76
C MET A 220 28.03 21.33 -24.81
N LEU A 221 27.09 21.50 -23.88
CA LEU A 221 26.30 22.72 -23.72
C LEU A 221 27.03 23.81 -22.90
N ALA A 222 27.90 23.42 -21.95
CA ALA A 222 28.66 24.34 -21.12
C ALA A 222 29.84 25.02 -21.84
N ILE A 223 30.44 24.41 -22.88
CA ILE A 223 31.52 25.04 -23.67
C ILE A 223 31.03 26.15 -24.60
N ALA A 224 29.71 26.36 -24.72
CA ALA A 224 29.11 27.40 -25.56
C ALA A 224 28.98 28.77 -24.85
N GLN A 225 29.39 28.91 -23.59
CA GLN A 225 29.31 30.17 -22.84
C GLN A 225 30.69 30.58 -22.28
N PRO A 226 31.05 31.88 -22.31
CA PRO A 226 32.35 32.34 -21.84
C PRO A 226 32.49 32.19 -20.32
N ILE A 227 33.68 31.80 -19.89
CA ILE A 227 34.07 31.50 -18.50
C ILE A 227 34.18 32.81 -17.70
N ASP A 228 33.36 32.97 -16.65
CA ASP A 228 33.54 33.98 -15.61
C ASP A 228 34.05 33.32 -14.31
N ILE A 229 35.26 33.70 -13.90
CA ILE A 229 35.95 33.20 -12.70
C ILE A 229 35.55 34.09 -11.52
N ASN A 230 34.47 33.74 -10.81
CA ASN A 230 34.28 34.17 -9.42
C ASN A 230 33.02 33.54 -8.81
N GLN A 231 33.16 32.64 -7.83
CA GLN A 231 32.39 32.72 -6.59
C GLN A 231 32.87 31.72 -5.52
N ASN A 232 32.78 32.23 -4.28
CA ASN A 232 33.28 31.71 -3.01
C ASN A 232 32.83 30.29 -2.65
N ILE A 233 33.74 29.57 -2.01
CA ILE A 233 33.48 28.34 -1.26
C ILE A 233 32.60 28.68 -0.05
N THR A 234 31.32 28.29 -0.11
CA THR A 234 30.43 28.19 1.06
C THR A 234 30.30 26.72 1.46
N ILE A 235 30.70 26.40 2.69
CA ILE A 235 30.60 25.09 3.33
C ILE A 235 29.10 24.78 3.57
N PRO A 236 28.58 23.57 3.24
CA PRO A 236 27.18 23.24 3.48
C PRO A 236 26.92 23.07 4.98
N SER A 237 25.93 23.80 5.48
CA SER A 237 25.33 23.62 6.79
C SER A 237 24.17 22.62 6.70
N ASP A 238 24.46 21.33 6.55
CA ASP A 238 23.47 20.27 6.74
C ASP A 238 23.56 19.77 8.18
N PHE A 239 23.06 20.59 9.11
CA PHE A 239 22.66 20.12 10.43
C PHE A 239 21.20 19.69 10.30
N GLU A 240 20.96 18.42 9.96
CA GLU A 240 19.62 17.83 9.98
C GLU A 240 19.09 17.95 11.42
N VAL A 241 18.12 18.84 11.61
CA VAL A 241 17.32 18.89 12.84
C VAL A 241 16.53 17.59 12.89
N GLU A 242 16.93 16.69 13.78
CA GLU A 242 16.20 15.47 14.09
C GLU A 242 14.84 15.88 14.68
N GLU A 243 13.81 15.99 13.81
CA GLU A 243 12.44 16.29 14.25
C GLU A 243 12.06 15.26 15.33
N GLU A 244 11.76 15.75 16.53
CA GLU A 244 11.51 14.93 17.70
C GLU A 244 10.14 14.24 17.56
N PHE A 245 10.10 13.13 16.81
CA PHE A 245 8.87 12.38 16.61
C PHE A 245 8.34 11.81 17.93
N TYR A 246 7.03 11.93 18.13
CA TYR A 246 6.32 11.46 19.32
C TYR A 246 6.69 10.00 19.64
N TYR A 247 7.10 9.71 20.87
CA TYR A 247 7.68 8.42 21.27
C TYR A 247 6.80 7.20 20.90
N LEU A 248 5.47 7.33 21.00
CA LEU A 248 4.52 6.27 20.63
C LEU A 248 4.57 5.92 19.13
N TYR A 249 4.96 6.85 18.25
CA TYR A 249 5.12 6.58 16.82
C TYR A 249 6.33 5.69 16.54
N LYS A 250 7.41 5.83 17.33
CA LYS A 250 8.62 4.99 17.23
C LYS A 250 8.32 3.52 17.55
N ILE A 251 7.38 3.25 18.46
CA ILE A 251 6.93 1.89 18.80
C ILE A 251 6.19 1.23 17.62
N SER A 252 5.49 2.02 16.80
CA SER A 252 4.69 1.49 15.69
C SER A 252 5.52 1.04 14.48
N TYR A 253 6.81 1.35 14.46
CA TYR A 253 7.77 1.01 13.39
C TYR A 253 8.82 -0.04 13.80
N LEU A 254 8.78 -0.51 15.05
CA LEU A 254 9.53 -1.67 15.56
C LEU A 254 8.76 -2.97 15.30
#